data_AF-A0A5N5F2B2-F1
#
_entry.id   AF-A0A5N5F2B2-F1
#
_cell.length_a   1.000
_cell.length_b   1.000
_cell.length_c   1.000
_cell.angle_alpha   90.00
_cell.angle_beta   90.00
_cell.angle_gamma   90.00
#
_symmetry.space_group_name_H-M   'P 1'
#
loop_
_entity.id
_entity.type
_entity.pdbx_description
1 polymer ?
#
loop_
_entity_poly.entity_id
_entity_poly.type
_entity_poly.pdbx_seq_one_letter_code
_entity_poly.pdbx_strand_id
1 'polypeptide(L)'
;MKTTTETARALAYFHYWSVIHQDVKTQNILIDLETYTAKVSGFGAPRLLHEEENEVSTLPGKSGSFDPYDVFSFGVVLAELLTSQEVVSFDGPERSLVNVFVCSVQEGCLD
;
A
#
# COMPACT_ATOMS: atom_id res chain seq x y z
N MET A 1 10.16 -1.72 -12.28
CA MET A 1 10.06 -1.69 -10.80
C MET A 1 10.59 -0.40 -10.14
N LYS A 2 11.05 0.63 -10.87
CA LYS A 2 11.50 1.89 -10.23
C LYS A 2 10.37 2.57 -9.44
N THR A 3 9.21 2.75 -10.08
CA THR A 3 8.02 3.39 -9.51
C THR A 3 7.54 2.71 -8.22
N THR A 4 7.41 1.38 -8.23
CA THR A 4 7.01 0.60 -7.05
C THR A 4 8.02 0.74 -5.89
N THR A 5 9.31 0.75 -6.21
CA THR A 5 10.37 0.92 -5.20
C THR A 5 10.32 2.32 -4.57
N GLU A 6 10.10 3.36 -5.36
CA GLU A 6 10.01 4.74 -4.88
C GLU A 6 8.75 4.96 -4.04
N THR A 7 7.60 4.42 -4.45
CA THR A 7 6.38 4.42 -3.63
C THR A 7 6.59 3.71 -2.30
N ALA A 8 7.21 2.52 -2.30
CA ALA A 8 7.51 1.78 -1.06
C ALA A 8 8.42 2.58 -0.13
N ARG A 9 9.43 3.27 -0.66
CA ARG A 9 10.31 4.15 0.12
C ARG A 9 9.56 5.34 0.72
N ALA A 10 8.64 5.95 -0.02
CA ALA A 10 7.82 7.04 0.49
C ALA A 10 6.91 6.58 1.63
N LEU A 11 6.24 5.43 1.48
CA LEU A 11 5.41 4.84 2.56
C LEU A 11 6.24 4.48 3.79
N ALA A 12 7.42 3.87 3.60
CA ALA A 12 8.33 3.58 4.71
C ALA A 12 8.79 4.85 5.44
N TYR A 13 9.00 5.95 4.70
CA TYR A 13 9.30 7.25 5.30
C TYR A 13 8.11 7.80 6.11
N PHE A 14 6.88 7.67 5.62
CA PHE A 14 5.69 8.10 6.38
C PHE A 14 5.53 7.29 7.67
N HIS A 15 5.65 5.97 7.58
CA HIS A 15 5.53 5.07 8.73
C HIS A 15 6.61 5.33 9.79
N TYR A 16 7.82 5.68 9.38
CA TYR A 16 8.88 6.10 10.30
C TYR A 16 8.48 7.31 11.15
N TRP A 17 7.70 8.24 10.58
CA TRP A 17 7.18 9.41 11.29
C TRP A 17 5.78 9.20 11.89
N SER A 18 5.32 7.94 12.01
CA SER A 18 3.97 7.59 12.49
C SER A 18 2.84 8.26 11.69
N VAL A 19 3.08 8.52 10.41
CA VAL A 19 2.08 9.04 9.46
C VAL A 19 1.54 7.87 8.64
N ILE A 20 0.22 7.69 8.67
CA ILE A 20 -0.48 6.69 7.86
C ILE A 20 -1.13 7.39 6.67
N HIS A 21 -0.90 6.89 5.46
CA HIS A 21 -1.44 7.51 4.25
C HIS A 21 -2.96 7.30 4.09
N GLN A 22 -3.44 6.09 4.41
CA GLN A 22 -4.86 5.68 4.43
C GLN A 22 -5.61 5.68 3.10
N ASP A 23 -5.07 6.32 2.05
CA ASP A 23 -5.66 6.35 0.71
C ASP A 23 -4.64 5.91 -0.35
N VAL A 24 -3.89 4.84 -0.10
CA VAL A 24 -2.92 4.32 -1.09
C VAL A 24 -3.68 3.67 -2.24
N LYS A 25 -3.59 4.25 -3.44
CA LYS A 25 -4.21 3.76 -4.67
C LYS A 25 -3.44 4.25 -5.89
N THR A 26 -3.64 3.61 -7.05
CA THR A 26 -2.93 3.95 -8.28
C THR A 26 -3.12 5.42 -8.69
N GLN A 27 -4.31 6.00 -8.48
CA GLN A 27 -4.59 7.43 -8.77
C GLN A 27 -3.79 8.41 -7.90
N ASN A 28 -3.31 7.95 -6.74
CA ASN A 28 -2.55 8.74 -5.79
C ASN A 28 -1.03 8.58 -5.95
N ILE A 29 -0.58 7.75 -6.91
CA ILE A 29 0.84 7.59 -7.26
C ILE A 29 1.10 8.34 -8.56
N LEU A 30 1.68 9.53 -8.44
CA LEU A 30 2.02 10.38 -9.58
C LEU A 30 3.33 9.91 -10.20
N ILE A 31 3.39 9.87 -11.53
CA ILE A 31 4.58 9.48 -12.28
C ILE A 31 5.01 10.66 -13.13
N ASP A 32 6.26 11.09 -12.94
CA ASP A 32 6.90 12.02 -13.86
C ASP A 32 7.23 11.30 -15.18
N LEU A 33 6.70 11.79 -16.31
CA LEU A 33 6.78 11.10 -17.60
C LEU A 33 8.19 11.12 -18.23
N GLU A 34 9.05 12.05 -17.83
CA GLU A 34 10.41 12.18 -18.37
C GLU A 34 11.41 11.34 -17.58
N THR A 35 11.27 11.33 -16.25
CA THR A 35 12.22 10.70 -15.33
C THR A 35 11.73 9.38 -14.76
N TYR A 36 10.46 9.02 -14.98
CA TYR A 36 9.78 7.86 -14.37
C TYR A 36 9.88 7.84 -12.84
N THR A 37 9.93 9.03 -12.24
CA THR A 37 9.99 9.19 -10.78
C THR A 37 8.57 9.12 -10.22
N ALA A 38 8.35 8.29 -9.20
CA ALA A 38 7.07 8.19 -8.51
C ALA A 38 7.00 9.12 -7.29
N LYS A 39 5.83 9.74 -7.08
CA LYS A 39 5.52 10.55 -5.90
C LYS A 39 4.16 10.14 -5.35
N VAL A 40 4.09 9.94 -4.04
CA VAL A 40 2.84 9.64 -3.33
C VAL A 40 2.12 10.95 -3.02
N SER A 41 0.83 11.01 -3.35
CA SER A 41 -0.06 12.17 -3.23
C SER A 41 -1.41 11.73 -2.65
N GLY A 42 -2.32 12.67 -2.42
CA GLY A 42 -3.67 12.31 -1.97
C GLY A 42 -3.69 11.74 -0.56
N PHE A 43 -2.91 12.34 0.34
CA PHE A 43 -3.06 12.08 1.77
C PHE A 43 -4.51 12.37 2.15
N GLY A 44 -5.26 11.30 2.48
CA GLY A 44 -6.52 11.43 3.19
C GLY A 44 -6.27 12.14 4.50
N ALA A 45 -7.27 12.81 5.09
CA ALA A 45 -7.14 13.57 6.33
C ALA A 45 -6.30 12.77 7.35
N PRO A 46 -5.00 13.12 7.53
CA PRO A 46 -4.08 12.19 8.15
C PRO A 46 -4.49 12.04 9.60
N ARG A 47 -4.94 10.84 9.97
CA ARG A 47 -5.18 10.53 11.37
C ARG A 47 -3.81 10.38 12.01
N LEU A 48 -3.38 11.42 12.70
CA LEU A 48 -2.38 11.26 13.74
C LEU A 48 -2.95 10.23 14.71
N LEU A 49 -2.27 9.10 14.89
CA LEU A 49 -2.56 8.23 16.01
C LEU A 49 -2.29 9.08 17.25
N HIS A 50 -3.35 9.58 17.88
CA HIS A 50 -3.25 10.27 19.15
C HIS A 50 -2.61 9.26 20.11
N GLU A 51 -1.41 9.57 20.58
CA GLU A 51 -0.78 8.91 21.71
C GLU A 51 -1.66 9.16 22.95
N GLU A 52 -2.75 8.42 23.11
CA GLU A 52 -3.22 8.12 24.45
C GLU A 52 -2.27 7.05 24.99
N GLU A 53 -1.25 7.53 25.72
CA GLU A 53 -0.70 6.91 26.93
C GLU A 53 -0.79 5.37 26.97
N ASN A 54 -0.04 4.70 26.10
CA ASN A 54 0.60 3.46 26.53
C ASN A 54 1.97 3.84 27.03
N GLU A 55 2.02 4.05 28.34
CA GLU A 55 3.23 4.26 29.13
C GLU A 55 4.37 3.35 28.63
N VAL A 56 5.50 3.99 28.34
CA VAL A 56 6.85 3.41 28.47
C VAL A 56 7.06 2.08 27.74
N SER A 57 7.56 2.13 26.50
CA SER A 57 8.54 1.13 26.08
C SER A 57 9.59 1.70 25.14
N THR A 58 10.60 2.32 25.73
CA THR A 58 11.92 2.54 25.14
C THR A 58 12.63 1.19 24.98
N LEU A 59 12.16 0.34 24.07
CA LEU A 59 12.81 -0.93 23.71
C LEU A 59 13.20 -0.89 22.23
N PRO A 60 14.50 -0.92 21.89
CA PRO A 60 14.93 -1.11 20.52
C PRO A 60 14.56 -2.54 20.10
N GLY A 61 13.53 -2.69 19.27
CA GLY A 61 13.06 -4.00 18.82
C GLY A 61 11.55 -4.19 18.77
N LYS A 62 10.73 -3.24 19.24
CA LYS A 62 9.30 -3.26 18.91
C LYS A 62 9.16 -2.73 17.49
N SER A 63 9.13 -3.65 16.52
CA SER A 63 8.69 -3.37 15.16
C SER A 63 7.36 -2.63 15.29
N GLY A 64 7.39 -1.30 15.14
CA GLY A 64 6.20 -0.48 15.10
C GLY A 64 5.28 -1.14 14.09
N SER A 65 4.06 -1.41 14.54
CA SER A 65 3.02 -2.09 13.78
C SER A 65 3.09 -1.59 12.34
N PHE A 66 3.56 -2.45 11.42
CA PHE A 66 3.41 -2.16 9.99
C PHE A 66 1.94 -1.85 9.82
N ASP A 67 1.59 -0.60 9.51
CA ASP A 67 0.19 -0.24 9.41
C ASP A 67 -0.42 -1.17 8.34
N PRO A 68 -1.32 -2.09 8.73
CA PRO A 68 -1.76 -3.14 7.82
C PRO A 68 -2.49 -2.56 6.61
N TYR A 69 -3.02 -1.34 6.69
CA TYR A 69 -3.81 -0.73 5.63
C TYR A 69 -2.96 -0.19 4.49
N ASP A 70 -1.90 0.57 4.79
CA ASP A 70 -1.00 1.10 3.75
C ASP A 70 -0.26 -0.04 3.04
N VAL A 71 0.18 -1.06 3.79
CA VAL A 71 0.88 -2.24 3.23
C VAL A 71 -0.07 -3.08 2.38
N PHE A 72 -1.29 -3.34 2.85
CA PHE A 72 -2.30 -4.07 2.09
C PHE A 72 -2.66 -3.33 0.80
N SER A 73 -2.96 -2.04 0.91
CA SER A 73 -3.35 -1.20 -0.23
C SER A 73 -2.20 -1.06 -1.25
N PHE A 74 -0.95 -0.99 -0.79
CA PHE A 74 0.20 -1.05 -1.67
C PHE A 74 0.32 -2.41 -2.38
N GLY A 75 0.02 -3.52 -1.70
CA GLY A 75 -0.07 -4.85 -2.32
C GLY A 75 -1.11 -4.92 -3.43
N VAL A 76 -2.26 -4.29 -3.23
CA VAL A 76 -3.32 -4.14 -4.23
C VAL A 76 -2.82 -3.38 -5.46
N VAL A 77 -2.12 -2.25 -5.26
CA VAL A 77 -1.47 -1.49 -6.36
C VAL A 77 -0.44 -2.34 -7.11
N LEU A 78 0.36 -3.15 -6.40
CA LEU A 78 1.31 -4.06 -7.05
C LEU A 78 0.60 -5.09 -7.93
N ALA A 79 -0.52 -5.64 -7.48
CA ALA A 79 -1.31 -6.58 -8.27
C ALA A 79 -1.87 -5.91 -9.55
N GLU A 80 -2.39 -4.68 -9.47
CA GLU A 80 -2.81 -3.91 -10.66
C GLU A 80 -1.67 -3.74 -11.65
N LEU A 81 -0.50 -3.32 -11.16
CA LEU A 81 0.66 -3.06 -12.02
C LEU A 81 1.19 -4.32 -12.70
N LEU A 82 1.22 -5.45 -11.99
CA LEU A 82 1.72 -6.72 -12.54
C LEU A 82 0.75 -7.37 -13.51
N THR A 83 -0.56 -7.23 -13.27
CA THR A 83 -1.60 -7.85 -14.10
C THR A 83 -2.09 -6.95 -15.23
N SER A 84 -1.86 -5.62 -15.12
CA SER A 84 -2.48 -4.59 -15.96
C SER A 84 -4.02 -4.65 -15.97
N GLN A 85 -4.63 -5.20 -14.92
CA GLN A 85 -6.08 -5.29 -14.74
C GLN A 85 -6.52 -4.37 -13.61
N GLU A 86 -7.75 -3.85 -13.70
CA GLU A 86 -8.37 -3.13 -12.58
C GLU A 86 -8.62 -4.10 -11.41
N VAL A 87 -8.41 -3.63 -10.17
CA VAL A 87 -8.65 -4.46 -8.97
C VAL A 87 -10.08 -4.90 -8.84
N VAL A 88 -11.04 -4.10 -9.30
CA VAL A 88 -12.45 -4.47 -9.41
C VAL A 88 -12.92 -4.07 -10.80
N SER A 89 -13.16 -5.06 -11.66
CA SER A 89 -13.77 -4.82 -12.96
C SER A 89 -15.28 -5.04 -12.87
N PHE A 90 -16.06 -4.02 -13.26
CA PHE A 90 -17.53 -4.13 -13.36
C PHE A 90 -18.01 -4.58 -14.75
N ASP A 91 -17.08 -4.71 -15.71
CA ASP A 91 -17.38 -5.10 -17.08
C ASP A 91 -17.22 -6.63 -17.23
N GLY A 92 -18.30 -7.38 -16.95
CA GLY A 92 -18.32 -8.85 -16.99
C GLY A 92 -18.66 -9.50 -15.63
N PRO A 93 -18.42 -10.82 -15.43
CA PRO A 93 -18.56 -11.41 -14.10
C PRO A 93 -17.60 -10.67 -13.16
N GLU A 94 -18.12 -10.16 -12.05
CA GLU A 94 -17.37 -9.38 -11.07
C GLU A 94 -16.05 -10.09 -10.71
N ARG A 95 -14.93 -9.55 -11.19
CA ARG A 95 -13.60 -10.09 -10.95
C ARG A 95 -12.87 -9.11 -10.05
N SER A 96 -12.57 -9.59 -8.84
CA SER A 96 -11.70 -8.90 -7.89
C SER A 96 -10.33 -9.55 -7.91
N LEU A 97 -9.28 -8.79 -8.24
CA LEU A 97 -7.90 -9.29 -8.19
C LEU A 97 -7.52 -9.75 -6.77
N VAL A 98 -8.11 -9.14 -5.74
CA VAL A 98 -7.93 -9.56 -4.35
C VAL A 98 -8.51 -10.96 -4.14
N ASN A 99 -9.73 -11.22 -4.62
CA ASN A 99 -10.33 -12.55 -4.51
C ASN A 99 -9.56 -13.60 -5.31
N VAL A 100 -9.10 -13.25 -6.52
CA VAL A 100 -8.26 -14.16 -7.32
C VAL A 100 -6.98 -14.50 -6.57
N PHE A 101 -6.28 -13.50 -6.03
CA PHE A 101 -5.07 -13.71 -5.25
C PHE A 101 -5.32 -14.58 -4.01
N VAL A 102 -6.37 -14.30 -3.23
CA VAL A 102 -6.73 -15.10 -2.04
C VAL A 102 -7.04 -16.54 -2.42
N CYS A 103 -7.83 -16.77 -3.47
CA CYS A 103 -8.12 -18.12 -3.97
C CYS A 103 -6.83 -18.83 -4.43
N SER A 104 -5.98 -18.16 -5.22
CA SER A 104 -4.70 -18.73 -5.68
C SER A 104 -3.75 -19.08 -4.52
N VAL A 105 -3.70 -18.26 -3.46
CA VAL A 105 -2.92 -18.56 -2.24
C VAL A 105 -3.49 -19.80 -1.53
N GLN A 106 -4.82 -19.89 -1.39
CA GLN A 106 -5.48 -21.02 -0.74
C GLN A 106 -5.33 -22.33 -1.53
N GLU A 107 -5.32 -22.23 -2.86
CA GLU A 107 -5.14 -23.37 -3.76
C GLU A 107 -3.67 -23.73 -3.98
N GLY A 108 -2.73 -22.89 -3.53
CA GLY A 108 -1.29 -23.09 -3.70
C GLY A 108 -0.78 -22.84 -5.12
N CYS A 109 -1.54 -22.12 -5.95
CA CYS A 109 -1.26 -21.85 -7.37
C CYS A 109 -0.64 -20.46 -7.58
N LEU A 110 0.47 -20.15 -6.89
CA LEU A 110 1.25 -18.93 -7.08
C LEU A 110 2.50 -19.24 -7.91
N ASP A 111 2.31 -19.60 -9.18
CA ASP A 111 3.37 -20.03 -10.10
C ASP A 111 3.46 -19.15 -11.36
#